data_AF-A0A4R3ZQD2-F1
#
_entry.id   AF-A0A4R3ZQD2-F1
#
_cell.length_a   1.000
_cell.length_b   1.000
_cell.length_c   1.000
_cell.angle_alpha   90.00
_cell.angle_beta   90.00
_cell.angle_gamma   90.00
#
_symmetry.space_group_name_H-M   'P 1'
#
loop_
_entity.id
_entity.type
_entity.pdbx_description
1 polymer ?
#
loop_
_entity_poly.entity_id
_entity_poly.type
_entity_poly.pdbx_seq_one_letter_code
_entity_poly.pdbx_strand_id
1 'polypeptide(L)'
;MDWVGAAAAAVAVAGIVFATIEFPARGWADSIVLASAGAGILATAFFILIELRSSAPLLDVRLFAKRGFSAGSLSVAIQFLVTFGVFLLLVQYLQLILGYGPLASALGLVPMTVPLIVISVIAPRLSQRFGLRVMTVAGLATIAVGLMLVSRMTVDARYLDLLWPLLIMSAGLGLCTAPATYAIIAETPESKHGVAAAVNDAAREIGAAMGIAVAGSVLAAGYTRHIQPALPQLPEPARGPVSDSLAAALEIAAQAGPMAQPLVDYAKEAFVNGSSQATLTLAILTAAAAVLLAILAPGTAPRDHKTTASSTAPAHRDSVG
;
A
#
# COMPACT_ATOMS: atom_id res chain seq x y z
N MET A 1 18.60 -19.39 15.11
CA MET A 1 18.07 -18.13 14.53
C MET A 1 18.92 -17.84 13.31
N ASP A 2 18.31 -17.70 12.14
CA ASP A 2 19.03 -17.47 10.87
C ASP A 2 19.32 -15.97 10.71
N TRP A 3 20.45 -15.53 11.27
CA TRP A 3 20.86 -14.12 11.21
C TRP A 3 21.23 -13.67 9.79
N VAL A 4 21.66 -14.60 8.93
CA VAL A 4 22.09 -14.29 7.57
C VAL A 4 20.88 -14.05 6.68
N GLY A 5 19.85 -14.91 6.78
CA GLY A 5 18.57 -14.71 6.11
C GLY A 5 17.91 -13.40 6.54
N ALA A 6 17.88 -13.11 7.85
CA ALA A 6 17.33 -11.86 8.38
C ALA A 6 18.07 -10.62 7.85
N ALA A 7 19.41 -10.64 7.84
CA ALA A 7 20.21 -9.54 7.31
C ALA A 7 19.99 -9.35 5.79
N ALA A 8 19.92 -10.44 5.03
CA ALA A 8 19.65 -10.39 3.60
C ALA A 8 18.26 -9.77 3.30
N ALA A 9 17.22 -10.16 4.06
CA ALA A 9 15.90 -9.56 3.94
C ALA A 9 15.89 -8.07 4.29
N ALA A 10 16.60 -7.66 5.36
CA ALA A 10 16.72 -6.25 5.72
C ALA A 10 17.40 -5.42 4.63
N VAL A 11 18.50 -5.91 4.06
CA VAL A 11 19.21 -5.27 2.94
C VAL A 11 18.35 -5.23 1.68
N ALA A 12 17.59 -6.28 1.40
CA ALA A 12 16.66 -6.34 0.28
C ALA A 12 15.64 -5.21 0.34
N VAL A 13 14.93 -5.09 1.47
CA VAL A 13 13.90 -4.06 1.67
C VAL A 13 14.53 -2.67 1.68
N ALA A 14 15.62 -2.46 2.42
CA ALA A 14 16.30 -1.17 2.50
C ALA A 14 16.78 -0.69 1.13
N GLY A 15 17.40 -1.57 0.34
CA GLY A 15 17.89 -1.24 -1.00
C GLY A 15 16.77 -0.85 -1.96
N ILE A 16 15.67 -1.62 -1.98
CA ILE A 16 14.50 -1.35 -2.84
C ILE A 16 13.81 -0.04 -2.43
N VAL A 17 13.57 0.16 -1.14
CA VAL A 17 12.93 1.38 -0.62
C VAL A 17 13.80 2.60 -0.89
N PHE A 18 15.11 2.52 -0.62
CA PHE A 18 16.04 3.62 -0.87
C PHE A 18 16.10 3.99 -2.35
N ALA A 19 16.20 3.00 -3.24
CA ALA A 19 16.16 3.25 -4.68
C ALA A 19 14.86 3.95 -5.11
N THR A 20 13.72 3.56 -4.51
CA THR A 20 12.41 4.14 -4.79
C THR A 20 12.27 5.59 -4.30
N ILE A 21 12.92 5.94 -3.20
CA ILE A 21 12.96 7.31 -2.67
C ILE A 21 13.80 8.21 -3.57
N GLU A 22 14.97 7.75 -3.98
CA GLU A 22 15.94 8.54 -4.73
C GLU A 22 15.64 8.62 -6.24
N PHE A 23 14.92 7.63 -6.77
CA PHE A 23 14.63 7.51 -8.21
C PHE A 23 14.01 8.77 -8.84
N PRO A 24 12.95 9.41 -8.28
CA PRO A 24 12.35 10.57 -8.92
C PRO A 24 13.23 11.82 -8.96
N ALA A 25 14.13 11.97 -7.98
CA ALA A 25 15.02 13.13 -7.88
C ALA A 25 16.28 12.96 -8.72
N ARG A 26 16.89 11.77 -8.70
CA ARG A 26 18.18 11.49 -9.36
C ARG A 26 18.04 10.93 -10.77
N GLY A 27 16.89 10.34 -11.07
CA GLY A 27 16.62 9.67 -12.34
C GLY A 27 17.13 8.23 -12.39
N TRP A 28 16.71 7.53 -13.44
CA TRP A 28 16.88 6.08 -13.61
C TRP A 28 18.31 5.64 -13.92
N ALA A 29 19.14 6.53 -14.43
CA ALA A 29 20.54 6.26 -14.82
C ALA A 29 21.55 6.64 -13.72
N ASP A 30 21.08 7.13 -12.57
CA ASP A 30 21.95 7.49 -11.45
C ASP A 30 22.58 6.25 -10.82
N SER A 31 23.89 6.31 -10.57
CA SER A 31 24.67 5.17 -10.09
C SER A 31 24.26 4.72 -8.69
N ILE A 32 23.80 5.64 -7.83
CA ILE A 32 23.34 5.32 -6.47
C ILE A 32 21.97 4.62 -6.53
N VAL A 33 21.06 5.09 -7.37
CA VAL A 33 19.75 4.43 -7.61
C VAL A 33 19.95 3.02 -8.16
N LEU A 34 20.80 2.86 -9.18
CA LEU A 34 21.09 1.55 -9.78
C LEU A 34 21.81 0.62 -8.80
N ALA A 35 22.78 1.11 -8.02
CA ALA A 35 23.50 0.31 -7.05
C ALA A 35 22.59 -0.16 -5.90
N SER A 36 21.73 0.72 -5.38
CA SER A 36 20.79 0.36 -4.30
C SER A 36 19.69 -0.59 -4.78
N ALA A 37 19.12 -0.37 -5.97
CA ALA A 37 18.17 -1.29 -6.59
C ALA A 37 18.82 -2.65 -6.86
N GLY A 38 20.04 -2.66 -7.42
CA GLY A 38 20.82 -3.86 -7.68
C GLY A 38 21.14 -4.62 -6.40
N ALA A 39 21.60 -3.94 -5.35
CA ALA A 39 21.85 -4.53 -4.04
C ALA A 39 20.57 -5.15 -3.44
N GLY A 40 19.43 -4.46 -3.54
CA GLY A 40 18.15 -4.96 -3.07
C GLY A 40 17.69 -6.23 -3.80
N ILE A 41 17.80 -6.25 -5.13
CA ILE A 41 17.47 -7.41 -5.97
C ILE A 41 18.40 -8.59 -5.66
N LEU A 42 19.71 -8.35 -5.58
CA LEU A 42 20.69 -9.39 -5.26
C LEU A 42 20.50 -9.95 -3.85
N ALA A 43 20.21 -9.09 -2.87
CA ALA A 43 19.92 -9.52 -1.50
C ALA A 43 18.62 -10.35 -1.43
N THR A 44 17.60 -10.00 -2.23
CA THR A 44 16.37 -10.79 -2.36
C THR A 44 16.66 -12.18 -2.94
N ALA A 45 17.45 -12.25 -4.01
CA ALA A 45 17.84 -13.52 -4.62
C ALA A 45 18.67 -14.37 -3.64
N PHE A 46 19.61 -13.74 -2.93
CA PHE A 46 20.44 -14.40 -1.91
C PHE A 46 19.61 -14.93 -0.74
N PHE A 47 18.65 -14.14 -0.25
CA PHE A 47 17.70 -14.56 0.77
C PHE A 47 16.91 -15.80 0.33
N ILE A 48 16.33 -15.78 -0.87
CA ILE A 48 15.58 -16.93 -1.42
C ILE A 48 16.47 -18.18 -1.50
N LEU A 49 17.73 -18.03 -1.95
CA LEU A 49 18.66 -19.15 -2.06
C LEU A 49 19.04 -19.75 -0.70
N ILE A 50 19.22 -18.91 0.33
CA ILE A 50 19.50 -19.37 1.71
C ILE A 50 18.29 -20.10 2.26
N GLU A 51 17.10 -19.50 2.19
CA GLU A 51 15.87 -20.08 2.74
C GLU A 51 15.50 -21.41 2.07
N LEU A 52 15.80 -21.57 0.77
CA LEU A 52 15.62 -22.85 0.06
C LEU A 52 16.58 -23.96 0.52
N ARG A 53 17.75 -23.59 1.05
CA ARG A 53 18.81 -24.53 1.48
C ARG A 53 18.83 -24.74 3.00
N SER A 54 18.19 -23.87 3.78
CA SER A 54 18.17 -23.93 5.24
C SER A 54 17.31 -25.10 5.73
N SER A 55 17.80 -25.81 6.76
CA SER A 55 17.08 -26.90 7.43
C SER A 55 16.03 -26.41 8.43
N ALA A 56 16.12 -25.14 8.86
CA ALA A 56 15.12 -24.45 9.69
C ALA A 56 14.92 -23.02 9.14
N PRO A 57 14.26 -22.88 7.98
CA PRO A 57 14.07 -21.59 7.30
C PRO A 57 13.24 -20.62 8.16
N LEU A 58 13.55 -19.33 8.09
CA LEU A 58 12.69 -18.27 8.64
C LEU A 58 11.40 -18.17 7.85
N LEU A 59 11.50 -18.35 6.53
CA LEU A 59 10.41 -18.26 5.60
C LEU A 59 10.41 -19.48 4.69
N ASP A 60 9.36 -20.29 4.79
CA ASP A 60 9.15 -21.36 3.81
C ASP A 60 8.71 -20.77 2.47
N VAL A 61 9.69 -20.34 1.67
CA VAL A 61 9.49 -19.70 0.35
C VAL A 61 8.74 -20.61 -0.63
N ARG A 62 8.66 -21.93 -0.36
CA ARG A 62 7.87 -22.86 -1.17
C ARG A 62 6.37 -22.61 -1.04
N LEU A 63 5.91 -21.93 0.01
CA LEU A 63 4.52 -21.49 0.13
C LEU A 63 4.13 -20.53 -1.00
N PHE A 64 5.06 -19.73 -1.54
CA PHE A 64 4.80 -18.85 -2.68
C PHE A 64 4.61 -19.61 -4.01
N ALA A 65 4.92 -20.91 -4.06
CA ALA A 65 4.52 -21.74 -5.21
C ALA A 65 2.99 -21.96 -5.25
N LYS A 66 2.30 -21.81 -4.10
CA LYS A 66 0.84 -21.87 -4.03
C LYS A 66 0.25 -20.54 -4.47
N ARG A 67 -0.53 -20.57 -5.55
CA ARG A 67 -1.13 -19.37 -6.16
C ARG A 67 -1.99 -18.57 -5.18
N GLY A 68 -2.72 -19.23 -4.28
CA GLY A 68 -3.55 -18.56 -3.27
C GLY A 68 -2.73 -17.77 -2.26
N PHE A 69 -1.64 -18.37 -1.77
CA PHE A 69 -0.69 -17.72 -0.86
C PHE A 69 -0.06 -16.48 -1.51
N SER A 70 0.54 -16.64 -2.69
CA SER A 70 1.18 -15.53 -3.42
C SER A 70 0.21 -14.41 -3.79
N ALA A 71 -0.99 -14.75 -4.26
CA ALA A 71 -2.01 -13.76 -4.58
C ALA A 71 -2.49 -13.01 -3.32
N GLY A 72 -2.67 -13.72 -2.21
CA GLY A 72 -3.00 -13.12 -0.92
C GLY A 72 -1.92 -12.16 -0.43
N SER A 73 -0.67 -12.61 -0.37
CA SER A 73 0.47 -11.79 0.07
C SER A 73 0.68 -10.55 -0.81
N LEU A 74 0.58 -10.69 -2.13
CA LEU A 74 0.67 -9.55 -3.05
C LEU A 74 -0.49 -8.56 -2.84
N SER A 75 -1.72 -9.06 -2.68
CA SER A 75 -2.89 -8.20 -2.41
C SER A 75 -2.70 -7.41 -1.11
N VAL A 76 -2.22 -8.06 -0.04
CA VAL A 76 -1.96 -7.40 1.25
C VAL A 76 -0.87 -6.33 1.12
N ALA A 77 0.24 -6.65 0.44
CA ALA A 77 1.32 -5.70 0.22
C ALA A 77 0.83 -4.45 -0.53
N ILE A 78 0.02 -4.62 -1.58
CA ILE A 78 -0.54 -3.51 -2.37
C ILE A 78 -1.54 -2.69 -1.56
N GLN A 79 -2.41 -3.34 -0.78
CA GLN A 79 -3.35 -2.64 0.11
C GLN A 79 -2.61 -1.71 1.07
N PHE A 80 -1.53 -2.17 1.68
CA PHE A 80 -0.73 -1.39 2.64
C PHE A 80 0.11 -0.31 1.95
N LEU A 81 0.68 -0.62 0.78
CA LEU A 81 1.34 0.36 -0.08
C LEU A 81 0.43 1.54 -0.40
N VAL A 82 -0.78 1.26 -0.84
CA VAL A 82 -1.74 2.31 -1.17
C VAL A 82 -2.19 3.06 0.07
N THR A 83 -2.57 2.34 1.13
CA THR A 83 -3.16 2.95 2.33
C THR A 83 -2.17 3.91 3.00
N PHE A 84 -0.93 3.49 3.21
CA PHE A 84 0.07 4.34 3.84
C PHE A 84 0.56 5.45 2.90
N GLY A 85 0.74 5.15 1.61
CA GLY A 85 1.11 6.16 0.61
C GLY A 85 0.07 7.27 0.51
N VAL A 86 -1.22 6.91 0.39
CA VAL A 86 -2.30 7.90 0.29
C VAL A 86 -2.54 8.61 1.63
N PHE A 87 -2.39 7.94 2.78
CA PHE A 87 -2.52 8.61 4.08
C PHE A 87 -1.50 9.73 4.25
N LEU A 88 -0.25 9.52 3.84
CA LEU A 88 0.76 10.57 3.83
C LEU A 88 0.32 11.78 3.01
N LEU A 89 -0.28 11.55 1.83
CA LEU A 89 -0.76 12.63 0.95
C LEU A 89 -1.98 13.34 1.53
N LEU A 90 -2.96 12.59 2.03
CA LEU A 90 -4.22 13.13 2.55
C LEU A 90 -4.00 13.95 3.82
N VAL A 91 -3.16 13.46 4.75
CA VAL A 91 -2.84 14.20 5.96
C VAL A 91 -2.17 15.53 5.61
N GLN A 92 -1.20 15.53 4.69
CA GLN A 92 -0.57 16.76 4.23
C GLN A 92 -1.55 17.69 3.50
N TYR A 93 -2.44 17.14 2.67
CA TYR A 93 -3.45 17.93 1.97
C TYR A 93 -4.43 18.61 2.94
N LEU A 94 -4.96 17.87 3.93
CA LEU A 94 -5.84 18.43 4.95
C LEU A 94 -5.16 19.55 5.75
N GLN A 95 -3.89 19.37 6.10
CA GLN A 95 -3.16 20.36 6.90
C GLN A 95 -2.68 21.57 6.09
N LEU A 96 -2.00 21.33 4.96
CA LEU A 96 -1.30 22.38 4.21
C LEU A 96 -2.20 23.10 3.19
N ILE A 97 -3.26 22.43 2.69
CA ILE A 97 -4.20 23.01 1.73
C ILE A 97 -5.48 23.47 2.43
N LEU A 98 -6.16 22.56 3.15
CA LEU A 98 -7.42 22.90 3.85
C LEU A 98 -7.21 23.61 5.21
N GLY A 99 -5.98 23.72 5.69
CA GLY A 99 -5.66 24.43 6.93
C GLY A 99 -6.13 23.72 8.20
N TYR A 100 -6.37 22.40 8.16
CA TYR A 100 -6.81 21.66 9.33
C TYR A 100 -5.66 21.47 10.33
N GLY A 101 -5.98 21.53 11.63
CA GLY A 101 -5.03 21.08 12.65
C GLY A 101 -4.77 19.57 12.59
N PRO A 102 -3.73 19.05 13.26
CA PRO A 102 -3.39 17.62 13.24
C PRO A 102 -4.55 16.71 13.70
N LEU A 103 -5.22 17.08 14.80
CA LEU A 103 -6.37 16.33 15.31
C LEU A 103 -7.56 16.37 14.33
N ALA A 104 -7.86 17.55 13.77
CA ALA A 104 -8.94 17.69 12.79
C ALA A 104 -8.67 16.89 11.51
N SER A 105 -7.41 16.82 11.08
CA SER A 105 -7.00 16.01 9.93
C SER A 105 -7.19 14.51 10.20
N ALA A 106 -6.82 14.03 11.38
CA ALA A 106 -7.07 12.65 11.79
C ALA A 106 -8.57 12.33 11.86
N LEU A 107 -9.37 13.24 12.44
CA LEU A 107 -10.83 13.10 12.50
C LEU A 107 -11.49 13.12 11.11
N GLY A 108 -10.98 13.93 10.18
CA GLY A 108 -11.43 13.95 8.78
C GLY A 108 -11.19 12.63 8.03
N LEU A 109 -10.31 11.78 8.53
CA LEU A 109 -10.05 10.46 7.95
C LEU A 109 -10.94 9.36 8.57
N VAL A 110 -11.53 9.58 9.74
CA VAL A 110 -12.37 8.60 10.45
C VAL A 110 -13.54 8.06 9.61
N PRO A 111 -14.26 8.86 8.80
CA PRO A 111 -15.41 8.35 8.03
C PRO A 111 -15.06 7.19 7.10
N MET A 112 -13.80 7.05 6.69
CA MET A 112 -13.36 5.92 5.88
C MET A 112 -13.57 4.57 6.59
N THR A 113 -13.57 4.53 7.92
CA THR A 113 -13.75 3.28 8.68
C THR A 113 -15.13 2.65 8.48
N VAL A 114 -16.15 3.47 8.15
CA VAL A 114 -17.53 3.00 7.99
C VAL A 114 -17.67 1.99 6.83
N PRO A 115 -17.35 2.35 5.56
CA PRO A 115 -17.43 1.39 4.46
C PRO A 115 -16.45 0.23 4.64
N LEU A 116 -15.26 0.46 5.22
CA LEU A 116 -14.30 -0.60 5.54
C LEU A 116 -14.95 -1.68 6.40
N ILE A 117 -15.54 -1.29 7.54
CA ILE A 117 -16.16 -2.21 8.50
C ILE A 117 -17.37 -2.90 7.86
N VAL A 118 -18.28 -2.12 7.28
CA VAL A 118 -19.52 -2.65 6.70
C VAL A 118 -19.23 -3.68 5.61
N ILE A 119 -18.31 -3.39 4.70
CA ILE A 119 -17.99 -4.28 3.59
C ILE A 119 -17.14 -5.46 4.07
N SER A 120 -16.22 -5.27 5.02
CA SER A 120 -15.44 -6.37 5.60
C SER A 120 -16.30 -7.43 6.27
N VAL A 121 -17.45 -7.07 6.86
CA VAL A 121 -18.41 -8.03 7.43
C VAL A 121 -19.09 -8.88 6.36
N ILE A 122 -19.29 -8.33 5.16
CA ILE A 122 -19.98 -9.00 4.04
C ILE A 122 -18.98 -9.78 3.17
N ALA A 123 -17.73 -9.31 3.08
CA ALA A 123 -16.68 -9.86 2.22
C ALA A 123 -16.44 -11.38 2.39
N PRO A 124 -16.45 -11.99 3.60
CA PRO A 124 -16.31 -13.43 3.74
C PRO A 124 -17.43 -14.23 3.05
N ARG A 125 -18.69 -13.78 3.16
CA ARG A 125 -19.83 -14.43 2.49
C ARG A 125 -19.72 -14.29 0.98
N LEU A 126 -19.29 -13.12 0.52
CA LEU A 126 -19.07 -12.85 -0.89
C LEU A 126 -17.90 -13.68 -1.45
N SER A 127 -16.83 -13.82 -0.68
CA SER A 127 -15.66 -14.66 -0.99
C SER A 127 -16.02 -16.13 -1.16
N GLN A 128 -16.91 -16.67 -0.33
CA GLN A 128 -17.41 -18.05 -0.51
C GLN A 128 -18.14 -18.26 -1.85
N ARG A 129 -18.74 -17.20 -2.40
CA ARG A 129 -19.50 -17.26 -3.65
C ARG A 129 -18.66 -16.98 -4.89
N PHE A 130 -17.76 -15.99 -4.82
CA PHE A 130 -17.02 -15.49 -5.98
C PHE A 130 -15.51 -15.81 -5.95
N GLY A 131 -14.99 -16.27 -4.82
CA GLY A 131 -13.60 -16.69 -4.64
C GLY A 131 -12.60 -15.53 -4.54
N LEU A 132 -11.35 -15.90 -4.27
CA LEU A 132 -10.26 -14.95 -4.01
C LEU A 132 -10.04 -13.99 -5.18
N ARG A 133 -9.93 -14.52 -6.42
CA ARG A 133 -9.65 -13.71 -7.62
C ARG A 133 -10.64 -12.56 -7.78
N VAL A 134 -11.95 -12.84 -7.73
CA VAL A 134 -12.97 -11.81 -7.95
C VAL A 134 -12.92 -10.77 -6.84
N MET A 135 -12.76 -11.19 -5.58
CA MET A 135 -12.73 -10.29 -4.44
C MET A 135 -11.49 -9.37 -4.47
N THR A 136 -10.31 -9.90 -4.76
CA THR A 136 -9.07 -9.10 -4.81
C THR A 136 -9.05 -8.15 -6.00
N VAL A 137 -9.47 -8.62 -7.19
CA VAL A 137 -9.53 -7.78 -8.40
C VAL A 137 -10.55 -6.67 -8.23
N ALA A 138 -11.78 -6.99 -7.77
CA ALA A 138 -12.81 -5.97 -7.58
C ALA A 138 -12.43 -4.97 -6.49
N GLY A 139 -11.84 -5.44 -5.38
CA GLY A 139 -11.40 -4.57 -4.29
C GLY A 139 -10.29 -3.62 -4.74
N LEU A 140 -9.25 -4.13 -5.39
CA LEU A 140 -8.15 -3.31 -5.91
C LEU A 140 -8.59 -2.36 -7.03
N ALA A 141 -9.49 -2.80 -7.92
CA ALA A 141 -10.06 -1.92 -8.93
C ALA A 141 -10.87 -0.77 -8.28
N THR A 142 -11.63 -1.07 -7.23
CA THR A 142 -12.38 -0.06 -6.48
C THR A 142 -11.44 0.92 -5.77
N ILE A 143 -10.35 0.43 -5.18
CA ILE A 143 -9.28 1.28 -4.61
C ILE A 143 -8.67 2.19 -5.68
N ALA A 144 -8.33 1.64 -6.86
CA ALA A 144 -7.76 2.41 -7.96
C ALA A 144 -8.71 3.52 -8.45
N VAL A 145 -10.02 3.25 -8.52
CA VAL A 145 -11.04 4.28 -8.82
C VAL A 145 -11.06 5.36 -7.76
N GLY A 146 -11.06 5.01 -6.47
CA GLY A 146 -10.99 5.97 -5.38
C GLY A 146 -9.76 6.88 -5.48
N LEU A 147 -8.58 6.29 -5.71
CA LEU A 147 -7.33 7.03 -5.91
C LEU A 147 -7.37 7.93 -7.15
N MET A 148 -7.93 7.45 -8.27
CA MET A 148 -8.07 8.25 -9.49
C MET A 148 -9.00 9.47 -9.27
N LEU A 149 -9.95 9.38 -8.35
CA LEU A 149 -10.77 10.52 -7.97
C LEU A 149 -10.02 11.47 -7.02
N VAL A 150 -9.25 10.94 -6.05
CA VAL A 150 -8.37 11.75 -5.18
C VAL A 150 -7.31 12.50 -6.01
N SER A 151 -6.80 11.91 -7.09
CA SER A 151 -5.82 12.59 -7.95
C SER A 151 -6.38 13.81 -8.68
N ARG A 152 -7.69 14.05 -8.65
CA ARG A 152 -8.34 15.22 -9.28
C ARG A 152 -8.59 16.37 -8.31
N MET A 153 -8.15 16.25 -7.06
CA MET A 153 -8.30 17.31 -6.08
C MET A 153 -7.53 18.57 -6.50
N THR A 154 -8.13 19.73 -6.27
CA THR A 154 -7.60 21.07 -6.59
C THR A 154 -7.25 21.83 -5.31
N VAL A 155 -6.69 23.04 -5.42
CA VAL A 155 -6.47 23.91 -4.25
C VAL A 155 -7.76 24.42 -3.61
N ASP A 156 -8.85 24.51 -4.40
CA ASP A 156 -10.16 25.02 -3.96
C ASP A 156 -11.10 23.92 -3.46
N ALA A 157 -10.63 22.67 -3.40
CA ALA A 157 -11.49 21.55 -3.04
C ALA A 157 -11.99 21.69 -1.60
N ARG A 158 -13.21 21.21 -1.37
CA ARG A 158 -13.81 21.12 -0.04
C ARG A 158 -13.62 19.72 0.50
N TYR A 159 -13.79 19.57 1.82
CA TYR A 159 -13.72 18.26 2.47
C TYR A 159 -14.68 17.22 1.85
N LEU A 160 -15.85 17.64 1.36
CA LEU A 160 -16.78 16.73 0.70
C LEU A 160 -16.25 16.17 -0.62
N ASP A 161 -15.41 16.93 -1.33
CA ASP A 161 -14.77 16.47 -2.57
C ASP A 161 -13.74 15.37 -2.29
N LEU A 162 -13.13 15.38 -1.09
CA LEU A 162 -12.26 14.31 -0.60
C LEU A 162 -13.05 13.12 -0.06
N LEU A 163 -14.18 13.37 0.61
CA LEU A 163 -14.90 12.35 1.37
C LEU A 163 -15.39 11.21 0.47
N TRP A 164 -16.01 11.50 -0.67
CA TRP A 164 -16.56 10.45 -1.54
C TRP A 164 -15.48 9.53 -2.14
N PRO A 165 -14.38 10.05 -2.72
CA PRO A 165 -13.24 9.22 -3.13
C PRO A 165 -12.69 8.34 -2.01
N LEU A 166 -12.58 8.90 -0.79
CA LEU A 166 -12.08 8.20 0.39
C LEU A 166 -13.00 7.03 0.79
N LEU A 167 -14.32 7.23 0.74
CA LEU A 167 -15.30 6.19 1.02
C LEU A 167 -15.26 5.06 -0.03
N ILE A 168 -15.09 5.41 -1.32
CA ILE A 168 -14.93 4.43 -2.41
C ILE A 168 -13.67 3.60 -2.21
N MET A 169 -12.53 4.26 -1.96
CA MET A 169 -11.26 3.57 -1.73
C MET A 169 -11.37 2.59 -0.56
N SER A 170 -11.98 3.05 0.53
CA SER A 170 -12.18 2.23 1.73
C SER A 170 -13.14 1.06 1.52
N ALA A 171 -14.16 1.22 0.68
CA ALA A 171 -15.02 0.13 0.27
C ALA A 171 -14.23 -0.98 -0.46
N GLY A 172 -13.31 -0.59 -1.34
CA GLY A 172 -12.41 -1.52 -1.99
C GLY A 172 -11.49 -2.27 -1.01
N LEU A 173 -10.93 -1.56 -0.01
CA LEU A 173 -10.15 -2.19 1.07
C LEU A 173 -10.98 -3.24 1.82
N GLY A 174 -12.20 -2.91 2.22
CA GLY A 174 -13.08 -3.86 2.93
C GLY A 174 -13.39 -5.12 2.11
N LEU A 175 -13.46 -4.98 0.78
CA LEU A 175 -13.77 -6.09 -0.12
C LEU A 175 -12.61 -7.10 -0.25
N CYS A 176 -11.36 -6.62 -0.30
CA CYS A 176 -10.21 -7.48 -0.58
C CYS A 176 -9.34 -7.84 0.64
N THR A 177 -9.47 -7.14 1.78
CA THR A 177 -8.60 -7.38 2.96
C THR A 177 -8.81 -8.76 3.58
N ALA A 178 -10.06 -9.10 3.93
CA ALA A 178 -10.35 -10.38 4.59
C ALA A 178 -10.08 -11.60 3.68
N PRO A 179 -10.49 -11.60 2.39
CA PRO A 179 -10.19 -12.72 1.49
C PRO A 179 -8.69 -12.95 1.27
N ALA A 180 -7.90 -11.88 1.15
CA ALA A 180 -6.45 -11.98 0.97
C ALA A 180 -5.78 -12.61 2.20
N THR A 181 -6.15 -12.14 3.40
CA THR A 181 -5.63 -12.69 4.66
C THR A 181 -6.02 -14.17 4.83
N TYR A 182 -7.27 -14.50 4.53
CA TYR A 182 -7.77 -15.89 4.60
C TYR A 182 -7.00 -16.81 3.64
N ALA A 183 -6.71 -16.37 2.41
CA ALA A 183 -5.96 -17.16 1.44
C ALA A 183 -4.54 -17.51 1.90
N ILE A 184 -3.87 -16.59 2.60
CA ILE A 184 -2.54 -16.84 3.18
C ILE A 184 -2.63 -17.94 4.25
N ILE A 185 -3.63 -17.85 5.14
CA ILE A 185 -3.82 -18.82 6.23
C ILE A 185 -4.25 -20.19 5.67
N ALA A 186 -5.26 -20.22 4.80
CA ALA A 186 -5.85 -21.45 4.27
C ALA A 186 -4.89 -22.29 3.43
N GLU A 187 -3.91 -21.65 2.77
CA GLU A 187 -2.89 -22.34 1.99
C GLU A 187 -1.67 -22.80 2.83
N THR A 188 -1.70 -22.56 4.13
CA THR A 188 -0.60 -22.87 5.05
C THR A 188 -1.00 -24.02 5.98
N PRO A 189 -0.15 -25.05 6.16
CA PRO A 189 -0.41 -26.10 7.16
C PRO A 189 -0.55 -25.52 8.57
N GLU A 190 -1.39 -26.13 9.42
CA GLU A 190 -1.65 -25.63 10.78
C GLU A 190 -0.37 -25.41 11.61
N SER A 191 0.60 -26.31 11.47
CA SER A 191 1.92 -26.21 12.14
C SER A 191 2.77 -25.01 11.69
N LYS A 192 2.39 -24.34 10.59
CA LYS A 192 3.09 -23.21 9.98
C LYS A 192 2.26 -21.92 9.98
N HIS A 193 1.11 -21.86 10.65
CA HIS A 193 0.31 -20.64 10.74
C HIS A 193 1.08 -19.43 11.29
N GLY A 194 2.05 -19.66 12.20
CA GLY A 194 2.94 -18.60 12.67
C GLY A 194 3.80 -17.99 11.56
N VAL A 195 4.25 -18.80 10.59
CA VAL A 195 5.00 -18.33 9.41
C VAL A 195 4.08 -17.53 8.48
N ALA A 196 2.85 -18.00 8.24
CA ALA A 196 1.85 -17.26 7.47
C ALA A 196 1.54 -15.87 8.07
N ALA A 197 1.40 -15.79 9.38
CA ALA A 197 1.21 -14.52 10.08
C ALA A 197 2.43 -13.60 9.89
N ALA A 198 3.64 -14.12 10.11
CA ALA A 198 4.87 -13.35 9.91
C ALA A 198 5.03 -12.84 8.47
N VAL A 199 4.68 -13.63 7.46
CA VAL A 199 4.68 -13.21 6.05
C VAL A 199 3.64 -12.13 5.79
N ASN A 200 2.45 -12.28 6.34
CA ASN A 200 1.39 -11.29 6.20
C ASN A 200 1.82 -9.96 6.81
N ASP A 201 2.43 -9.96 7.99
CA ASP A 201 2.93 -8.74 8.63
C ASP A 201 4.14 -8.15 7.89
N ALA A 202 5.08 -8.97 7.42
CA ALA A 202 6.17 -8.49 6.57
C ALA A 202 5.64 -7.86 5.25
N ALA A 203 4.64 -8.46 4.62
CA ALA A 203 4.01 -7.91 3.42
C ALA A 203 3.35 -6.55 3.71
N ARG A 204 2.72 -6.39 4.88
CA ARG A 204 2.15 -5.13 5.35
C ARG A 204 3.20 -4.06 5.57
N GLU A 205 4.28 -4.39 6.27
CA GLU A 205 5.37 -3.47 6.59
C GLU A 205 6.12 -3.02 5.33
N ILE A 206 6.48 -3.96 4.45
CA ILE A 206 7.14 -3.67 3.17
C ILE A 206 6.21 -2.83 2.29
N GLY A 207 4.93 -3.22 2.20
CA GLY A 207 3.91 -2.46 1.49
C GLY A 207 3.86 -1.01 1.99
N ALA A 208 3.66 -0.82 3.29
CA ALA A 208 3.57 0.50 3.90
C ALA A 208 4.81 1.37 3.65
N ALA A 209 6.01 0.81 3.83
CA ALA A 209 7.27 1.51 3.58
C ALA A 209 7.42 1.93 2.11
N MET A 210 7.12 1.02 1.18
CA MET A 210 7.12 1.33 -0.25
C MET A 210 6.06 2.38 -0.62
N GLY A 211 4.89 2.32 0.00
CA GLY A 211 3.81 3.29 -0.20
C GLY A 211 4.23 4.71 0.15
N ILE A 212 4.79 4.88 1.34
CA ILE A 212 5.33 6.16 1.82
C ILE A 212 6.46 6.64 0.90
N ALA A 213 7.38 5.74 0.54
CA ALA A 213 8.50 6.06 -0.35
C ALA A 213 8.03 6.56 -1.71
N VAL A 214 7.16 5.80 -2.41
CA VAL A 214 6.63 6.17 -3.73
C VAL A 214 5.81 7.46 -3.65
N ALA A 215 4.89 7.56 -2.70
CA ALA A 215 4.02 8.72 -2.59
C ALA A 215 4.81 9.99 -2.28
N GLY A 216 5.72 9.92 -1.31
CA GLY A 216 6.57 11.03 -0.91
C GLY A 216 7.54 11.46 -2.01
N SER A 217 8.20 10.51 -2.69
CA SER A 217 9.18 10.82 -3.72
C SER A 217 8.55 11.41 -4.99
N VAL A 218 7.39 10.89 -5.42
CA VAL A 218 6.64 11.47 -6.55
C VAL A 218 6.05 12.84 -6.19
N LEU A 219 5.53 13.00 -4.97
CA LEU A 219 5.06 14.31 -4.48
C LEU A 219 6.20 15.33 -4.49
N ALA A 220 7.35 14.99 -3.91
CA ALA A 220 8.51 15.88 -3.83
C ALA A 220 8.99 16.28 -5.23
N ALA A 221 9.22 15.30 -6.11
CA ALA A 221 9.64 15.57 -7.49
C ALA A 221 8.63 16.43 -8.26
N GLY A 222 7.33 16.14 -8.09
CA GLY A 222 6.26 16.93 -8.68
C GLY A 222 6.23 18.37 -8.16
N TYR A 223 6.33 18.55 -6.84
CA TYR A 223 6.39 19.86 -6.19
C TYR A 223 7.61 20.66 -6.66
N THR A 224 8.82 20.10 -6.55
CA THR A 224 10.07 20.74 -6.95
C THR A 224 10.03 21.18 -8.41
N ARG A 225 9.52 20.33 -9.31
CA ARG A 225 9.38 20.68 -10.74
C ARG A 225 8.47 21.89 -10.95
N HIS A 226 7.36 21.99 -10.23
CA HIS A 226 6.39 23.08 -10.41
C HIS A 226 6.81 24.37 -9.70
N ILE A 227 7.51 24.28 -8.57
CA ILE A 227 7.97 25.45 -7.82
C ILE A 227 9.23 26.10 -8.46
N GLN A 228 10.02 25.32 -9.21
CA GLN A 228 11.29 25.76 -9.81
C GLN A 228 11.23 27.14 -10.52
N PRO A 229 10.20 27.46 -11.34
CA PRO A 229 10.14 28.75 -12.05
C PRO A 229 9.99 29.97 -11.12
N ALA A 230 9.49 29.78 -9.90
CA ALA A 230 9.34 30.85 -8.92
C ALA A 230 10.63 31.12 -8.12
N LEU A 231 11.55 30.15 -8.02
CA LEU A 231 12.76 30.26 -7.20
C LEU A 231 13.68 31.45 -7.54
N PRO A 232 13.91 31.83 -8.82
CA PRO A 232 14.77 32.97 -9.14
C PRO A 232 14.28 34.30 -8.56
N GLN A 233 12.98 34.42 -8.31
CA GLN A 233 12.34 35.62 -7.75
C GLN A 233 12.52 35.74 -6.23
N LEU A 234 13.03 34.68 -5.59
CA LEU A 234 13.22 34.61 -4.14
C LEU A 234 14.66 34.94 -3.75
N PRO A 235 14.87 35.49 -2.53
CA PRO A 235 16.20 35.63 -1.93
C PRO A 235 16.93 34.27 -1.89
N GLU A 236 18.23 34.25 -2.15
CA GLU A 236 19.03 33.01 -2.17
C GLU A 236 18.84 32.09 -0.95
N PRO A 237 18.79 32.60 0.31
CA PRO A 237 18.59 31.75 1.47
C PRO A 237 17.23 31.03 1.51
N ALA A 238 16.21 31.58 0.83
CA ALA A 238 14.87 31.00 0.81
C ALA A 238 14.69 29.95 -0.30
N ARG A 239 15.54 29.94 -1.33
CA ARG A 239 15.35 29.10 -2.52
C ARG A 239 15.38 27.61 -2.21
N GLY A 240 16.33 27.16 -1.40
CA GLY A 240 16.45 25.75 -0.99
C GLY A 240 15.20 25.28 -0.23
N PRO A 241 14.89 25.87 0.94
CA PRO A 241 13.73 25.46 1.73
C PRO A 241 12.40 25.51 0.96
N VAL A 242 12.16 26.56 0.16
CA VAL A 242 10.95 26.67 -0.68
C VAL A 242 10.88 25.57 -1.73
N SER A 243 12.03 25.16 -2.28
CA SER A 243 12.12 24.07 -3.26
C SER A 243 11.88 22.69 -2.64
N ASP A 244 12.24 22.52 -1.36
CA ASP A 244 12.21 21.24 -0.65
C ASP A 244 10.79 20.86 -0.22
N SER A 245 9.97 21.81 0.23
CA SER A 245 8.60 21.49 0.67
C SER A 245 7.66 22.69 0.71
N LEU A 246 6.35 22.40 0.57
CA LEU A 246 5.30 23.38 0.82
C LEU A 246 5.33 23.89 2.27
N ALA A 247 5.60 23.01 3.24
CA ALA A 247 5.63 23.41 4.65
C ALA A 247 6.67 24.52 4.90
N ALA A 248 7.88 24.36 4.37
CA ALA A 248 8.92 25.39 4.45
C ALA A 248 8.56 26.66 3.67
N ALA A 249 7.90 26.53 2.51
CA ALA A 249 7.42 27.70 1.76
C ALA A 249 6.37 28.50 2.55
N LEU A 250 5.44 27.83 3.23
CA LEU A 250 4.44 28.47 4.09
C LEU A 250 5.09 29.13 5.32
N GLU A 251 6.09 28.50 5.92
CA GLU A 251 6.82 29.05 7.08
C GLU A 251 7.56 30.34 6.70
N ILE A 252 8.28 30.34 5.57
CA ILE A 252 8.99 31.52 5.06
C ILE A 252 8.00 32.64 4.70
N ALA A 253 6.89 32.29 4.03
CA ALA A 253 5.86 33.25 3.68
C ALA A 253 5.22 33.89 4.91
N ALA A 254 5.00 33.12 5.98
CA ALA A 254 4.45 33.63 7.24
C ALA A 254 5.36 34.69 7.88
N GLN A 255 6.69 34.55 7.76
CA GLN A 255 7.66 35.54 8.25
C GLN A 255 7.70 36.81 7.38
N ALA A 256 7.49 36.67 6.07
CA ALA A 256 7.49 37.77 5.12
C ALA A 256 6.18 38.59 5.09
N GLY A 257 5.10 38.06 5.66
CA GLY A 257 3.80 38.72 5.76
C GLY A 257 3.00 38.73 4.45
N PRO A 258 1.99 39.61 4.31
CA PRO A 258 1.01 39.57 3.22
C PRO A 258 1.60 39.68 1.80
N MET A 259 2.81 40.24 1.66
CA MET A 259 3.49 40.36 0.37
C MET A 259 3.90 39.00 -0.22
N ALA A 260 4.00 37.95 0.61
CA ALA A 260 4.33 36.60 0.17
C ALA A 260 3.11 35.76 -0.26
N GLN A 261 1.89 36.34 -0.27
CA GLN A 261 0.68 35.60 -0.66
C GLN A 261 0.77 34.95 -2.06
N PRO A 262 1.32 35.60 -3.10
CA PRO A 262 1.48 34.96 -4.42
C PRO A 262 2.39 33.72 -4.37
N LEU A 263 3.40 33.71 -3.49
CA LEU A 263 4.26 32.55 -3.29
C LEU A 263 3.48 31.42 -2.62
N VAL A 264 2.65 31.73 -1.62
CA VAL A 264 1.78 30.74 -0.95
C VAL A 264 0.85 30.07 -1.95
N ASP A 265 0.16 30.86 -2.77
CA ASP A 265 -0.82 30.35 -3.72
C ASP A 265 -0.14 29.46 -4.77
N TYR A 266 0.99 29.92 -5.32
CA TYR A 266 1.78 29.16 -6.29
C TYR A 266 2.37 27.87 -5.68
N ALA A 267 2.83 27.91 -4.43
CA ALA A 267 3.35 26.73 -3.74
C ALA A 267 2.25 25.71 -3.44
N LYS A 268 1.05 26.16 -3.06
CA LYS A 268 -0.11 25.27 -2.89
C LYS A 268 -0.49 24.59 -4.20
N GLU A 269 -0.50 25.33 -5.31
CA GLU A 269 -0.74 24.74 -6.64
C GLU A 269 0.34 23.71 -7.01
N ALA A 270 1.62 24.01 -6.77
CA ALA A 270 2.71 23.07 -6.99
C ALA A 270 2.55 21.78 -6.16
N PHE A 271 2.14 21.91 -4.90
CA PHE A 271 1.89 20.78 -4.01
C PHE A 271 0.72 19.93 -4.49
N VAL A 272 -0.40 20.56 -4.87
CA VAL A 272 -1.58 19.85 -5.38
C VAL A 272 -1.24 19.09 -6.66
N ASN A 273 -0.46 19.68 -7.56
CA ASN A 273 0.03 18.99 -8.76
C ASN A 273 0.92 17.78 -8.42
N GLY A 274 1.87 17.93 -7.49
CA GLY A 274 2.70 16.82 -7.02
C GLY A 274 1.89 15.71 -6.35
N SER A 275 0.92 16.08 -5.51
CA SER A 275 0.02 15.14 -4.82
C SER A 275 -0.89 14.41 -5.81
N SER A 276 -1.38 15.11 -6.83
CA SER A 276 -2.15 14.52 -7.93
C SER A 276 -1.32 13.45 -8.67
N GLN A 277 -0.07 13.74 -9.02
CA GLN A 277 0.83 12.78 -9.69
C GLN A 277 1.17 11.58 -8.80
N ALA A 278 1.41 11.81 -7.51
CA ALA A 278 1.68 10.75 -6.54
C ALA A 278 0.48 9.82 -6.40
N THR A 279 -0.72 10.40 -6.23
CA THR A 279 -1.96 9.64 -6.12
C THR A 279 -2.27 8.86 -7.41
N LEU A 280 -2.05 9.46 -8.57
CA LEU A 280 -2.23 8.79 -9.87
C LEU A 280 -1.25 7.61 -10.02
N THR A 281 -0.01 7.77 -9.56
CA THR A 281 0.98 6.70 -9.55
C THR A 281 0.51 5.53 -8.69
N LEU A 282 0.01 5.79 -7.48
CA LEU A 282 -0.60 4.77 -6.63
C LEU A 282 -1.80 4.12 -7.32
N ALA A 283 -2.65 4.88 -8.01
CA ALA A 283 -3.80 4.35 -8.75
C ALA A 283 -3.38 3.38 -9.85
N ILE A 284 -2.36 3.74 -10.63
CA ILE A 284 -1.81 2.91 -11.71
C ILE A 284 -1.18 1.64 -11.14
N LEU A 285 -0.38 1.73 -10.07
CA LEU A 285 0.21 0.57 -9.40
C LEU A 285 -0.87 -0.39 -8.89
N THR A 286 -1.93 0.16 -8.30
CA THR A 286 -3.08 -0.62 -7.81
C THR A 286 -3.82 -1.31 -8.95
N ALA A 287 -4.08 -0.60 -10.04
CA ALA A 287 -4.75 -1.13 -11.22
C ALA A 287 -3.91 -2.23 -11.89
N ALA A 288 -2.59 -2.02 -12.02
CA ALA A 288 -1.66 -3.02 -12.53
C ALA A 288 -1.65 -4.28 -11.65
N ALA A 289 -1.65 -4.11 -10.32
CA ALA A 289 -1.78 -5.23 -9.39
C ALA A 289 -3.12 -5.97 -9.52
N ALA A 290 -4.22 -5.23 -9.74
CA ALA A 290 -5.53 -5.83 -10.00
C ALA A 290 -5.50 -6.69 -11.28
N VAL A 291 -4.91 -6.20 -12.37
CA VAL A 291 -4.73 -6.96 -13.61
C VAL A 291 -3.84 -8.19 -13.39
N LEU A 292 -2.73 -8.03 -12.68
CA LEU A 292 -1.82 -9.11 -12.36
C LEU A 292 -2.52 -10.21 -11.54
N LEU A 293 -3.31 -9.83 -10.53
CA LEU A 293 -4.08 -10.78 -9.72
C LEU A 293 -5.25 -11.40 -10.49
N ALA A 294 -5.83 -10.71 -11.48
CA ALA A 294 -6.82 -11.32 -12.36
C ALA A 294 -6.25 -12.50 -13.14
N ILE A 295 -4.96 -12.44 -13.49
CA ILE A 295 -4.24 -13.50 -14.20
C ILE A 295 -3.75 -14.58 -13.22
N LEU A 296 -3.13 -14.19 -12.10
CA LEU A 296 -2.39 -15.10 -11.22
C LEU A 296 -3.23 -15.74 -10.11
N ALA A 297 -4.24 -15.04 -9.56
CA ALA A 297 -4.98 -15.52 -8.41
C ALA A 297 -5.83 -16.76 -8.79
N PRO A 298 -5.96 -17.77 -7.91
CA PRO A 298 -6.83 -18.91 -8.17
C PRO A 298 -8.31 -18.49 -8.20
N GLY A 299 -9.08 -19.09 -9.11
CA GLY A 299 -10.54 -18.97 -9.14
C GLY A 299 -11.21 -19.77 -8.02
N THR A 300 -12.54 -19.74 -7.96
CA THR A 300 -13.31 -20.64 -7.08
C THR A 300 -13.02 -22.10 -7.43
N ALA A 301 -12.55 -22.88 -6.45
CA ALA A 301 -12.57 -24.34 -6.58
C ALA A 301 -14.03 -24.80 -6.63
N PRO A 302 -14.43 -25.69 -7.57
CA PRO A 302 -15.72 -26.36 -7.51
C PRO A 302 -15.88 -27.02 -6.15
N ARG A 303 -17.00 -26.79 -5.48
CA ARG A 303 -17.36 -27.54 -4.27
C ARG A 303 -17.55 -29.00 -4.67
N ASP A 304 -16.54 -29.84 -4.44
CA ASP A 304 -16.77 -31.28 -4.37
C ASP A 304 -17.61 -31.56 -3.12
N HIS A 305 -18.94 -31.50 -3.27
CA HIS A 305 -19.85 -32.26 -2.43
C HIS A 305 -19.63 -33.75 -2.74
N LYS A 306 -18.53 -34.32 -2.24
CA LYS A 306 -18.53 -35.76 -1.97
C LYS A 306 -19.31 -35.97 -0.68
N THR A 307 -20.61 -36.15 -0.90
CA THR A 307 -21.49 -36.97 -0.07
C THR A 307 -20.74 -38.22 0.39
N THR A 308 -20.30 -38.24 1.64
CA THR A 308 -20.17 -39.50 2.40
C THR A 308 -21.38 -39.62 3.31
N ALA A 309 -22.53 -39.82 2.67
CA ALA A 309 -23.58 -40.62 3.26
C ALA A 309 -23.24 -42.10 3.01
N SER A 310 -22.68 -42.75 4.03
CA SER A 310 -22.88 -44.18 4.32
C SER A 310 -22.72 -44.31 5.84
N SER A 311 -23.81 -44.22 6.60
CA SER A 311 -24.72 -45.32 6.94
C SER A 311 -24.09 -46.35 7.90
N THR A 312 -24.72 -46.43 9.09
CA THR A 312 -25.00 -47.63 9.93
C THR A 312 -23.90 -48.31 10.75
N ALA A 313 -23.81 -47.92 12.04
CA ALA A 313 -23.95 -48.67 13.32
C ALA A 313 -23.68 -50.21 13.39
N PRO A 314 -23.32 -50.80 14.57
CA PRO A 314 -24.26 -50.86 15.70
C PRO A 314 -23.69 -50.68 17.12
N ALA A 315 -24.65 -50.41 18.00
CA ALA A 315 -24.60 -50.33 19.45
C ALA A 315 -23.85 -51.49 20.13
N HIS A 316 -22.93 -51.14 21.03
CA HIS A 316 -22.46 -52.05 22.07
C HIS A 316 -23.54 -52.13 23.14
N ARG A 317 -24.26 -53.26 23.21
CA ARG A 317 -25.07 -53.64 24.37
C ARG A 317 -24.18 -54.31 25.39
N ASP A 318 -24.26 -53.82 26.61
CA ASP A 318 -23.76 -54.46 27.81
C ASP A 318 -24.42 -55.83 28.02
N SER A 319 -23.63 -56.83 28.38
CA SER A 319 -24.10 -58.05 29.02
C SER A 319 -23.32 -58.28 30.31
N VAL A 320 -23.92 -57.85 31.42
CA VAL A 320 -23.75 -58.43 32.75
C VAL A 320 -24.85 -59.49 32.90
N GLY A 321 -24.49 -60.71 33.32
CA GLY A 321 -25.43 -61.80 33.60
C GLY A 321 -24.88 -63.17 33.20
#